data_AF-X1PSR2-F1
#
_entry.id   AF-X1PSR2-F1
#
_cell.length_a   1.000
_cell.length_b   1.000
_cell.length_c   1.000
_cell.angle_alpha   90.00
_cell.angle_beta   90.00
_cell.angle_gamma   90.00
#
_symmetry.space_group_name_H-M   'P 1'
#
loop_
_entity.id
_entity.type
_entity.pdbx_description
1 polymer ?
#
loop_
_entity_poly.entity_id
_entity_poly.type
_entity_poly.pdbx_seq_one_letter_code
_entity_poly.pdbx_strand_id
1 'polypeptide(L)'
;MFSFIKQLFGNKSGKSRRRQKIQEATIQFKDSPAVEEKRFKQPDADVHKLMIQATRIRKEKGYPEAVEFLKDIVEAYVREGNTALVACTNKIIPYMKRDESVSYSVTYQYLEDIIQRMPKNDPYFLALHITMADLIKSQNIDQAISYLENLMDQVKTNIDFYDILIKRIDLYIEKKDDNNAKNLLPVARNLLHANLDRYDYIKKERKWFRSCANLNYSLRGRSGKIEYLFNRFVEFILDMARVLDPLQIESFHHRKDLYYKKERGFEDSDKFNSALMELGIENKKETIVKQLYGYAFEEIPRLLGITEKQIHFKPGQEETIEELREKKLFSRKPFRELPEIENYIRQFIEKHTK
;
A
#
# COMPACT_ATOMS: atom_id res chain seq x y z
N MET A 1 25.55 -26.35 0.24
CA MET A 1 24.54 -25.27 0.31
C MET A 1 24.56 -24.33 -0.91
N PHE A 2 25.71 -23.94 -1.47
CA PHE A 2 25.82 -23.14 -2.71
C PHE A 2 25.17 -23.75 -3.99
N SER A 3 24.87 -25.06 -3.98
CA SER A 3 24.24 -25.77 -5.11
C SER A 3 22.72 -25.59 -5.19
N PHE A 4 22.04 -25.23 -4.10
CA PHE A 4 20.57 -25.15 -4.06
C PHE A 4 20.06 -23.84 -4.69
N ILE A 5 20.80 -22.73 -4.51
CA ILE A 5 20.47 -21.43 -5.11
C ILE A 5 20.65 -21.48 -6.63
N LYS A 6 21.68 -22.16 -7.16
CA LYS A 6 21.83 -22.36 -8.62
C LYS A 6 20.69 -23.19 -9.24
N GLN A 7 20.02 -24.05 -8.47
CA GLN A 7 18.88 -24.85 -8.95
C GLN A 7 17.58 -24.04 -9.03
N LEU A 8 17.41 -22.99 -8.24
CA LEU A 8 16.25 -22.09 -8.33
C LEU A 8 16.32 -21.16 -9.56
N PHE A 9 17.52 -20.90 -10.07
CA PHE A 9 17.77 -19.96 -11.18
C PHE A 9 18.35 -20.62 -12.46
N GLY A 10 18.43 -21.96 -12.51
CA GLY A 10 19.05 -22.71 -13.60
C GLY A 10 18.06 -23.52 -14.45
N ASN A 11 17.81 -23.05 -15.67
CA ASN A 11 17.32 -23.76 -16.87
C ASN A 11 16.12 -24.73 -16.74
N LYS A 12 14.98 -24.31 -17.32
CA LYS A 12 14.17 -25.18 -18.22
C LYS A 12 13.74 -24.42 -19.47
N SER A 13 14.56 -24.49 -20.52
CA SER A 13 14.08 -24.45 -21.90
C SER A 13 13.70 -25.89 -22.30
N GLY A 14 12.44 -26.12 -22.70
CA GLY A 14 11.93 -27.47 -22.94
C GLY A 14 10.46 -27.51 -23.36
N LYS A 15 10.23 -27.18 -24.63
CA LYS A 15 9.04 -27.31 -25.50
C LYS A 15 7.92 -28.29 -25.08
N SER A 16 6.65 -27.91 -25.29
CA SER A 16 5.74 -28.63 -26.22
C SER A 16 4.41 -27.89 -26.46
N ARG A 17 3.92 -28.02 -27.70
CA ARG A 17 2.72 -27.44 -28.32
C ARG A 17 1.43 -28.09 -27.82
N ARG A 18 0.33 -27.31 -27.68
CA ARG A 18 -0.95 -27.58 -28.38
C ARG A 18 -1.94 -26.40 -28.33
N ARG A 19 -2.05 -25.73 -29.48
CA ARG A 19 -3.21 -25.07 -30.13
C ARG A 19 -4.36 -24.54 -29.24
N GLN A 20 -4.62 -23.24 -29.36
CA GLN A 20 -5.81 -22.77 -30.09
C GLN A 20 -5.56 -21.38 -30.71
N LYS A 21 -5.94 -21.28 -31.98
CA LYS A 21 -5.76 -20.12 -32.86
C LYS A 21 -6.69 -18.99 -32.40
N ILE A 22 -6.14 -17.79 -32.19
CA ILE A 22 -6.86 -16.54 -32.41
C ILE A 22 -5.98 -15.73 -33.36
N GLN A 23 -6.55 -15.39 -34.51
CA GLN A 23 -5.88 -14.66 -35.58
C GLN A 23 -5.48 -13.26 -35.10
N GLU A 24 -4.25 -12.92 -35.43
CA GLU A 24 -3.64 -11.62 -35.23
C GLU A 24 -4.33 -10.57 -36.11
N ALA A 25 -4.98 -9.59 -35.48
CA ALA A 25 -5.21 -8.29 -36.10
C ALA A 25 -4.04 -7.38 -35.72
N THR A 26 -2.98 -7.45 -36.52
CA THR A 26 -1.79 -6.61 -36.43
C THR A 26 -2.14 -5.19 -36.87
N ILE A 27 -2.45 -4.31 -35.92
CA ILE A 27 -2.47 -2.86 -36.17
C ILE A 27 -1.06 -2.35 -35.93
N GLN A 28 -0.33 -2.13 -37.01
CA GLN A 28 0.95 -1.42 -37.01
C GLN A 28 0.72 0.04 -36.61
N PHE A 29 1.28 0.45 -35.48
CA PHE A 29 1.48 1.87 -35.17
C PHE A 29 2.93 2.23 -35.53
N LYS A 30 3.06 3.22 -36.42
CA LYS A 30 4.32 3.80 -36.87
C LYS A 30 5.07 4.49 -35.73
N ASP A 31 6.34 4.13 -35.61
CA ASP A 31 7.52 4.91 -35.22
C ASP A 31 7.34 6.07 -34.22
N SER A 32 7.77 5.82 -32.98
CA SER A 32 8.40 6.83 -32.12
C SER A 32 9.83 6.37 -31.82
N PRO A 33 10.81 7.29 -31.78
CA PRO A 33 12.23 6.94 -31.77
C PRO A 33 12.60 6.16 -30.51
N ALA A 34 13.36 5.08 -30.73
CA ALA A 34 13.86 4.17 -29.71
C ALA A 34 14.70 4.92 -28.67
N VAL A 35 14.13 5.14 -27.49
CA VAL A 35 14.92 5.19 -26.26
C VAL A 35 15.30 3.74 -25.98
N GLU A 36 16.59 3.42 -26.05
CA GLU A 36 17.12 2.13 -25.61
C GLU A 36 16.86 1.96 -24.11
N GLU A 37 15.65 1.53 -23.74
CA GLU A 37 15.42 0.91 -22.45
C GLU A 37 16.21 -0.41 -22.44
N LYS A 38 17.41 -0.38 -21.86
CA LYS A 38 18.07 -1.58 -21.33
C LYS A 38 17.20 -2.13 -20.19
N ARG A 39 16.06 -2.74 -20.54
CA ARG A 39 15.30 -3.59 -19.63
C ARG A 39 16.16 -4.81 -19.34
N PHE A 40 16.80 -4.79 -18.18
CA PHE A 40 17.37 -5.98 -17.56
C PHE A 40 16.30 -7.08 -17.57
N LYS A 41 16.48 -8.09 -18.42
CA LYS A 41 15.76 -9.35 -18.32
C LYS A 41 16.37 -10.10 -17.14
N GLN A 42 15.78 -9.99 -15.95
CA GLN A 42 16.13 -10.85 -14.82
C GLN A 42 15.00 -11.89 -14.59
N PRO A 43 15.34 -13.14 -14.27
CA PRO A 43 14.38 -14.19 -14.01
C PRO A 43 13.78 -14.00 -12.61
N ASP A 44 12.61 -13.36 -12.50
CA ASP A 44 11.92 -13.20 -11.22
C ASP A 44 11.52 -14.57 -10.65
N ALA A 45 12.24 -15.04 -9.64
CA ALA A 45 11.63 -15.94 -8.67
C ALA A 45 10.46 -15.18 -8.04
N ASP A 46 9.27 -15.76 -8.10
CA ASP A 46 8.03 -15.16 -7.60
C ASP A 46 8.17 -14.85 -6.09
N VAL A 47 8.44 -13.58 -5.77
CA VAL A 47 8.68 -13.07 -4.42
C VAL A 47 7.56 -13.48 -3.49
N HIS A 48 6.32 -13.50 -3.97
CA HIS A 48 5.17 -13.92 -3.17
C HIS A 48 5.30 -15.38 -2.72
N LYS A 49 5.71 -16.28 -3.61
CA LYS A 49 5.96 -17.69 -3.27
C LYS A 49 7.12 -17.85 -2.28
N LEU A 50 8.20 -17.10 -2.46
CA LEU A 50 9.32 -17.09 -1.52
C LEU A 50 8.87 -16.60 -0.13
N MET A 51 8.02 -15.57 -0.08
CA MET A 51 7.44 -15.10 1.16
C MET A 51 6.53 -16.16 1.80
N ILE A 52 5.68 -16.85 1.04
CA ILE A 52 4.87 -17.97 1.56
C ILE A 52 5.77 -19.05 2.16
N GLN A 53 6.85 -19.42 1.45
CA GLN A 53 7.81 -20.41 1.90
C GLN A 53 8.49 -20.01 3.21
N ALA A 54 8.92 -18.75 3.35
CA ALA A 54 9.49 -18.25 4.61
C ALA A 54 8.49 -18.37 5.78
N THR A 55 7.20 -18.08 5.54
CA THR A 55 6.15 -18.27 6.57
C THR A 55 6.01 -19.75 6.95
N ARG A 56 6.08 -20.64 5.97
CA ARG A 56 5.97 -22.08 6.17
C ARG A 56 7.14 -22.60 7.00
N ILE A 57 8.38 -22.26 6.62
CA ILE A 57 9.59 -22.60 7.38
C ILE A 57 9.46 -22.11 8.82
N ARG A 58 9.03 -20.86 9.03
CA ARG A 58 8.81 -20.32 10.37
C ARG A 58 7.84 -21.16 11.20
N LYS A 59 6.72 -21.59 10.60
CA LYS A 59 5.71 -22.41 11.29
C LYS A 59 6.20 -23.82 11.60
N GLU A 60 7.02 -24.41 10.72
CA GLU A 60 7.48 -25.80 10.82
C GLU A 60 8.76 -25.96 11.64
N LYS A 61 9.68 -25.00 11.57
CA LYS A 61 11.05 -25.10 12.10
C LYS A 61 11.40 -24.04 13.13
N GLY A 62 10.78 -22.86 13.04
CA GLY A 62 11.01 -21.75 13.96
C GLY A 62 11.57 -20.50 13.28
N TYR A 63 11.77 -19.44 14.08
CA TYR A 63 12.32 -18.19 13.60
C TYR A 63 13.75 -18.30 13.05
N PRO A 64 14.70 -19.00 13.71
CA PRO A 64 16.08 -19.08 13.25
C PRO A 64 16.23 -19.58 11.80
N GLU A 65 15.58 -20.70 11.46
CA GLU A 65 15.67 -21.29 10.12
C GLU A 65 15.00 -20.41 9.06
N ALA A 66 13.93 -19.70 9.43
CA ALA A 66 13.26 -18.78 8.53
C ALA A 66 14.10 -17.51 8.29
N VAL A 67 14.83 -17.05 9.32
CA VAL A 67 15.78 -15.94 9.21
C VAL A 67 16.92 -16.32 8.27
N GLU A 68 17.56 -17.47 8.48
CA GLU A 68 18.66 -17.92 7.60
C GLU A 68 18.20 -18.06 6.13
N PHE A 69 17.03 -18.66 5.89
CA PHE A 69 16.44 -18.72 4.55
C PHE A 69 16.24 -17.33 3.92
N LEU A 70 15.76 -16.35 4.71
CA LEU A 70 15.55 -14.99 4.22
C LEU A 70 16.87 -14.24 4.02
N LYS A 71 17.91 -14.48 4.84
CA LYS A 71 19.23 -13.85 4.66
C LYS A 71 19.84 -14.21 3.31
N ASP A 72 19.73 -15.47 2.90
CA ASP A 72 20.20 -15.94 1.60
C ASP A 72 19.52 -15.20 0.43
N ILE A 73 18.20 -14.98 0.55
CA ILE A 73 17.41 -14.25 -0.46
C ILE A 73 17.78 -12.76 -0.46
N VAL A 74 17.89 -12.15 0.71
CA VAL A 74 18.27 -10.74 0.86
C VAL A 74 19.63 -10.49 0.22
N GLU A 75 20.64 -11.33 0.48
CA GLU A 75 21.97 -11.17 -0.11
C GLU A 75 21.94 -11.35 -1.63
N ALA A 76 21.11 -12.24 -2.17
CA ALA A 76 20.90 -12.33 -3.61
C ALA A 76 20.33 -11.02 -4.18
N TYR A 77 19.27 -10.48 -3.57
CA TYR A 77 18.64 -9.24 -4.04
C TYR A 77 19.50 -8.00 -3.84
N VAL A 78 20.32 -7.94 -2.80
CA VAL A 78 21.30 -6.86 -2.62
C VAL A 78 22.32 -6.87 -3.75
N ARG A 79 22.87 -8.04 -4.12
CA ARG A 79 23.84 -8.15 -5.23
C ARG A 79 23.23 -7.79 -6.58
N GLU A 80 21.96 -8.09 -6.78
CA GLU A 80 21.25 -7.84 -8.03
C GLU A 80 20.64 -6.43 -8.13
N GLY A 81 20.63 -5.66 -7.03
CA GLY A 81 19.88 -4.40 -6.96
C GLY A 81 18.38 -4.61 -7.14
N ASN A 82 17.85 -5.76 -6.70
CA ASN A 82 16.47 -6.15 -6.97
C ASN A 82 15.52 -5.47 -5.98
N THR A 83 14.47 -4.85 -6.52
CA THR A 83 13.43 -4.16 -5.75
C THR A 83 12.69 -5.14 -4.80
N ALA A 84 12.59 -6.43 -5.11
CA ALA A 84 12.08 -7.44 -4.18
C ALA A 84 12.75 -7.46 -2.80
N LEU A 85 13.96 -6.88 -2.67
CA LEU A 85 14.67 -6.67 -1.41
C LEU A 85 13.78 -6.04 -0.33
N VAL A 86 13.03 -4.97 -0.63
CA VAL A 86 12.21 -4.27 0.37
C VAL A 86 11.14 -5.20 0.95
N ALA A 87 10.52 -6.05 0.13
CA ALA A 87 9.54 -7.02 0.60
C ALA A 87 10.18 -8.07 1.53
N CYS A 88 11.38 -8.52 1.21
CA CYS A 88 12.14 -9.47 2.04
C CYS A 88 12.59 -8.85 3.35
N THR A 89 13.11 -7.62 3.31
CA THR A 89 13.58 -6.89 4.49
C THR A 89 12.43 -6.59 5.46
N ASN A 90 11.27 -6.17 4.94
CA ASN A 90 10.05 -6.00 5.72
C ASN A 90 9.58 -7.29 6.43
N LYS A 91 10.05 -8.46 5.98
CA LYS A 91 9.73 -9.75 6.59
C LYS A 91 10.81 -10.26 7.53
N ILE A 92 12.08 -10.17 7.13
CA ILE A 92 13.20 -10.71 7.91
C ILE A 92 13.43 -9.93 9.20
N ILE A 93 13.31 -8.59 9.18
CA ILE A 93 13.58 -7.77 10.35
C ILE A 93 12.60 -8.08 11.50
N PRO A 94 11.27 -8.19 11.27
CA PRO A 94 10.36 -8.69 12.31
C PRO A 94 10.63 -10.12 12.78
N TYR A 95 11.22 -10.98 11.94
CA TYR A 95 11.57 -12.36 12.32
C TYR A 95 12.81 -12.37 13.21
N MET A 96 13.86 -11.61 12.86
CA MET A 96 15.05 -11.43 13.69
C MET A 96 14.70 -10.86 15.06
N LYS A 97 13.78 -9.89 15.14
CA LYS A 97 13.32 -9.33 16.44
C LYS A 97 12.60 -10.35 17.34
N ARG A 98 12.07 -11.44 16.79
CA ARG A 98 11.34 -12.49 17.52
C ARG A 98 12.19 -13.74 17.75
N ASP A 99 13.36 -13.78 17.15
CA ASP A 99 14.35 -14.80 17.39
C ASP A 99 15.13 -14.43 18.65
N GLU A 100 14.96 -15.21 19.72
CA GLU A 100 15.61 -14.98 21.02
C GLU A 100 17.14 -15.04 20.94
N SER A 101 17.69 -15.67 19.90
CA SER A 101 19.14 -15.74 19.66
C SER A 101 19.72 -14.47 19.02
N VAL A 102 18.87 -13.56 18.53
CA VAL A 102 19.31 -12.37 17.78
C VAL A 102 19.04 -11.11 18.60
N SER A 103 20.12 -10.39 18.95
CA SER A 103 19.99 -9.13 19.67
C SER A 103 19.50 -7.99 18.78
N TYR A 104 19.01 -6.92 19.42
CA TYR A 104 18.66 -5.67 18.74
C TYR A 104 19.85 -5.10 17.94
N SER A 105 21.06 -5.10 18.51
CA SER A 105 22.26 -4.55 17.85
C SER A 105 22.62 -5.32 16.58
N VAL A 106 22.50 -6.65 16.60
CA VAL A 106 22.72 -7.49 15.41
C VAL A 106 21.69 -7.18 14.33
N THR A 107 20.41 -7.04 14.71
CA THR A 107 19.33 -6.69 13.77
C THR A 107 19.54 -5.30 13.16
N TYR A 108 19.98 -4.34 13.98
CA TYR A 108 20.27 -2.97 13.55
C TYR A 108 21.43 -2.94 12.55
N GLN A 109 22.57 -3.56 12.90
CA GLN A 109 23.74 -3.61 12.02
C GLN A 109 23.44 -4.33 10.71
N TYR A 110 22.66 -5.41 10.75
CA TYR A 110 22.25 -6.13 9.56
C TYR A 110 21.43 -5.25 8.60
N LEU A 111 20.45 -4.50 9.12
CA LEU A 111 19.66 -3.59 8.29
C LEU A 111 20.47 -2.39 7.80
N GLU A 112 21.37 -1.87 8.63
CA GLU A 112 22.26 -0.77 8.27
C GLU A 112 23.20 -1.15 7.13
N ASP A 113 23.81 -2.34 7.17
CA ASP A 113 24.65 -2.87 6.08
C ASP A 113 23.87 -2.95 4.75
N ILE A 114 22.64 -3.47 4.80
CA ILE A 114 21.77 -3.54 3.62
C ILE A 114 21.53 -2.13 3.06
N ILE A 115 21.16 -1.16 3.91
CA ILE A 115 20.88 0.21 3.48
C ILE A 115 22.13 0.86 2.86
N GLN A 116 23.30 0.69 3.48
CA GLN A 116 24.55 1.27 2.99
C GLN A 116 24.99 0.74 1.62
N ARG A 117 24.60 -0.50 1.29
CA ARG A 117 24.89 -1.14 0.01
C ARG A 117 23.93 -0.73 -1.11
N MET A 118 22.81 -0.06 -0.78
CA MET A 118 21.81 0.37 -1.76
C MET A 118 22.07 1.78 -2.32
N PRO A 119 21.60 2.09 -3.55
CA PRO A 119 21.66 3.44 -4.09
C PRO A 119 20.88 4.42 -3.21
N LYS A 120 21.57 5.45 -2.67
CA LYS A 120 21.02 6.39 -1.68
C LYS A 120 19.75 7.15 -2.09
N ASN A 121 19.57 7.38 -3.39
CA ASN A 121 18.49 8.20 -3.94
C ASN A 121 17.51 7.41 -4.81
N ASP A 122 17.56 6.08 -4.78
CA ASP A 122 16.55 5.29 -5.48
C ASP A 122 15.25 5.29 -4.66
N PRO A 123 14.13 5.81 -5.20
CA PRO A 123 12.85 5.91 -4.50
C PRO A 123 12.36 4.57 -3.95
N TYR A 124 12.74 3.47 -4.60
CA TYR A 124 12.33 2.15 -4.18
C TYR A 124 12.99 1.75 -2.86
N PHE A 125 14.30 1.98 -2.72
CA PHE A 125 15.06 1.60 -1.52
C PHE A 125 14.86 2.56 -0.35
N LEU A 126 14.27 3.74 -0.56
CA LEU A 126 13.86 4.64 0.52
C LEU A 126 12.94 3.96 1.54
N ALA A 127 12.16 2.97 1.12
CA ALA A 127 11.30 2.19 2.03
C ALA A 127 12.08 1.37 3.08
N LEU A 128 13.38 1.09 2.86
CA LEU A 128 14.23 0.44 3.87
C LEU A 128 14.43 1.36 5.09
N HIS A 129 14.49 2.68 4.90
CA HIS A 129 14.59 3.64 5.99
C HIS A 129 13.34 3.66 6.88
N ILE A 130 12.16 3.36 6.34
CA ILE A 130 10.94 3.18 7.14
C ILE A 130 11.09 1.94 8.05
N THR A 131 11.65 0.86 7.50
CA THR A 131 11.93 -0.37 8.28
C THR A 131 12.96 -0.10 9.38
N MET A 132 13.98 0.70 9.11
CA MET A 132 14.97 1.12 10.10
C MET A 132 14.35 2.00 11.19
N ALA A 133 13.52 2.98 10.82
CA ALA A 133 12.81 3.79 11.79
C ALA A 133 11.89 2.94 12.69
N ASP A 134 11.22 1.92 12.15
CA ASP A 134 10.42 0.98 12.94
C ASP A 134 11.25 0.11 13.89
N LEU A 135 12.46 -0.26 13.49
CA LEU A 135 13.41 -0.93 14.37
C LEU A 135 13.83 0.00 15.52
N ILE A 136 14.29 1.22 15.22
CA ILE A 136 14.71 2.23 16.21
C ILE A 136 13.56 2.57 17.17
N LYS A 137 12.33 2.75 16.64
CA LYS A 137 11.13 3.07 17.42
C LYS A 137 10.88 2.08 18.55
N SER A 138 11.22 0.81 18.34
CA SER A 138 11.01 -0.23 19.37
C SER A 138 11.90 -0.08 20.61
N GLN A 139 12.92 0.78 20.55
CA GLN A 139 13.72 1.20 21.70
C GLN A 139 13.38 2.62 22.13
N ASN A 140 13.32 3.55 21.16
CA ASN A 140 13.10 4.96 21.44
C ASN A 140 12.43 5.66 20.25
N ILE A 141 11.22 6.21 20.46
CA ILE A 141 10.46 6.92 19.44
C ILE A 141 11.13 8.23 19.00
N ASP A 142 11.81 8.94 19.92
CA ASP A 142 12.50 10.19 19.61
C ASP A 142 13.68 9.96 18.67
N GLN A 143 14.45 8.90 18.91
CA GLN A 143 15.55 8.51 18.02
C GLN A 143 15.05 8.13 16.62
N ALA A 144 13.89 7.48 16.52
CA ALA A 144 13.29 7.15 15.23
C ALA A 144 12.83 8.40 14.46
N ILE A 145 12.27 9.39 15.16
CA ILE A 145 11.91 10.69 14.59
C ILE A 145 13.17 11.41 14.10
N SER A 146 14.19 11.54 14.95
CA SER A 146 15.45 12.19 14.59
C SER A 146 16.18 11.50 13.43
N TYR A 147 16.08 10.17 13.32
CA TYR A 147 16.61 9.43 12.18
C TYR A 147 15.95 9.85 10.86
N LEU A 148 14.62 9.93 10.83
CA LEU A 148 13.88 10.34 9.62
C LEU A 148 14.04 11.83 9.32
N GLU A 149 14.19 12.69 10.34
CA GLU A 149 14.54 14.10 10.19
C GLU A 149 15.88 14.27 9.48
N ASN A 150 16.94 13.68 10.04
CA ASN A 150 18.28 13.77 9.47
C ASN A 150 18.35 13.22 8.04
N LEU A 151 17.60 12.16 7.74
CA LEU A 151 17.51 11.62 6.38
C LEU A 151 16.89 12.62 5.40
N MET A 152 15.84 13.33 5.81
CA MET A 152 15.16 14.31 4.96
C MET A 152 15.90 15.64 4.88
N ASP A 153 16.63 16.06 5.91
CA ASP A 153 17.39 17.32 5.87
C ASP A 153 18.55 17.30 4.86
N GLN A 154 18.99 16.11 4.47
CA GLN A 154 20.05 15.92 3.47
C GLN A 154 19.56 16.06 2.02
N VAL A 155 18.25 16.07 1.78
CA VAL A 155 17.66 16.05 0.42
C VAL A 155 16.45 16.98 0.34
N LYS A 156 16.25 17.65 -0.79
CA LYS A 156 15.02 18.44 -0.99
C LYS A 156 13.81 17.51 -0.97
N THR A 157 12.90 17.72 -0.03
CA THR A 157 11.64 16.95 0.08
C THR A 157 10.88 16.96 -1.25
N ASN A 158 10.62 15.77 -1.79
CA ASN A 158 9.89 15.54 -3.02
C ASN A 158 8.90 14.35 -2.84
N ILE A 159 8.22 13.95 -3.91
CA ILE A 159 7.23 12.87 -3.87
C ILE A 159 7.80 11.48 -3.49
N ASP A 160 9.09 11.25 -3.70
CA ASP A 160 9.76 9.98 -3.35
C ASP A 160 9.86 9.83 -1.83
N PHE A 161 10.06 10.95 -1.12
CA PHE A 161 10.10 11.01 0.35
C PHE A 161 8.73 11.02 1.01
N TYR A 162 7.63 11.00 0.23
CA TYR A 162 6.27 11.05 0.77
C TYR A 162 6.00 9.98 1.83
N ASP A 163 6.40 8.73 1.58
CA ASP A 163 6.15 7.63 2.52
C ASP A 163 6.99 7.77 3.81
N ILE A 164 8.19 8.36 3.72
CA ILE A 164 9.02 8.70 4.88
C ILE A 164 8.37 9.83 5.69
N LEU A 165 7.86 10.87 5.01
CA LEU A 165 7.20 12.00 5.65
C LEU A 165 5.92 11.56 6.38
N ILE A 166 5.09 10.71 5.75
CA ILE A 166 3.93 10.09 6.40
C ILE A 166 4.37 9.27 7.62
N LYS A 167 5.45 8.48 7.50
CA LYS A 167 5.95 7.71 8.64
C LYS A 167 6.34 8.63 9.80
N ARG A 168 7.05 9.73 9.54
CA ARG A 168 7.42 10.72 10.57
C ARG A 168 6.18 11.35 11.23
N ILE A 169 5.16 11.70 10.43
CA ILE A 169 3.87 12.19 10.95
C ILE A 169 3.23 11.16 11.89
N ASP A 170 3.17 9.90 11.48
CA ASP A 170 2.60 8.82 12.31
C ASP A 170 3.38 8.65 13.63
N LEU A 171 4.70 8.80 13.62
CA LEU A 171 5.52 8.77 14.84
C LEU A 171 5.20 9.95 15.78
N TYR A 172 5.01 11.17 15.26
CA TYR A 172 4.57 12.30 16.09
C TYR A 172 3.19 12.07 16.71
N ILE A 173 2.24 11.54 15.93
CA ILE A 173 0.90 11.21 16.43
C ILE A 173 1.00 10.16 17.55
N GLU A 174 1.82 9.12 17.37
CA GLU A 174 2.06 8.08 18.38
C GLU A 174 2.71 8.65 19.65
N LYS A 175 3.63 9.62 19.50
CA LYS A 175 4.27 10.37 20.60
C LYS A 175 3.31 11.39 21.27
N LYS A 176 2.12 11.63 20.70
CA LYS A 176 1.18 12.70 21.11
C LYS A 176 1.73 14.11 20.90
N ASP A 177 2.64 14.27 19.94
CA ASP A 177 3.12 15.58 19.47
C ASP A 177 2.23 16.07 18.31
N ASP A 178 1.00 16.45 18.66
CA ASP A 178 -0.02 16.83 17.69
C ASP A 178 0.38 18.06 16.87
N ASN A 179 1.21 18.96 17.42
CA ASN A 179 1.63 20.19 16.74
C ASN A 179 2.54 19.90 15.55
N ASN A 180 3.57 19.08 15.75
CA ASN A 180 4.46 18.69 14.66
C ASN A 180 3.71 17.86 13.60
N ALA A 181 2.82 16.95 14.02
CA ALA A 181 1.96 16.21 13.09
C ALA A 181 1.08 17.14 12.25
N LYS A 182 0.39 18.10 12.89
CA LYS A 182 -0.46 19.10 12.20
C LYS A 182 0.31 19.95 11.20
N ASN A 183 1.53 20.35 11.53
CA ASN A 183 2.34 21.19 10.65
C ASN A 183 2.87 20.44 9.43
N LEU A 184 3.16 19.13 9.57
CA LEU A 184 3.71 18.31 8.49
C LEU A 184 2.66 17.72 7.54
N LEU A 185 1.42 17.51 8.01
CA LEU A 185 0.34 16.98 7.17
C LEU A 185 0.06 17.80 5.90
N PRO A 186 -0.03 19.15 5.95
CA PRO A 186 -0.15 19.98 4.74
C PRO A 186 1.06 19.85 3.81
N VAL A 187 2.27 19.75 4.36
CA VAL A 187 3.50 19.54 3.57
C VAL A 187 3.41 18.23 2.80
N ALA A 188 2.98 17.15 3.44
CA ALA A 188 2.78 15.86 2.77
C ALA A 188 1.70 15.94 1.69
N ARG A 189 0.57 16.61 1.97
CA ARG A 189 -0.52 16.79 0.99
C ARG A 189 -0.05 17.56 -0.25
N ASN A 190 0.77 18.60 -0.07
CA ASN A 190 1.28 19.44 -1.16
C ASN A 190 2.24 18.71 -2.11
N LEU A 191 2.78 17.55 -1.71
CA LEU A 191 3.56 16.69 -2.60
C LEU A 191 2.66 15.92 -3.59
N LEU A 192 1.37 15.75 -3.28
CA LEU A 192 0.43 15.05 -4.12
C LEU A 192 -0.05 15.97 -5.24
N HIS A 193 0.12 15.52 -6.48
CA HIS A 193 -0.33 16.25 -7.66
C HIS A 193 -1.11 15.35 -8.61
N ALA A 194 -2.07 15.93 -9.33
CA ALA A 194 -2.97 15.20 -10.23
C ALA A 194 -2.28 14.44 -11.38
N ASN A 195 -0.99 14.73 -11.64
CA ASN A 195 -0.20 14.04 -12.66
C ASN A 195 0.42 12.72 -12.18
N LEU A 196 0.24 12.33 -10.91
CA LEU A 196 0.65 11.00 -10.45
C LEU A 196 -0.21 9.92 -11.12
N ASP A 197 0.36 8.73 -11.26
CA ASP A 197 -0.42 7.54 -11.64
C ASP A 197 -1.66 7.41 -10.73
N ARG A 198 -2.81 7.09 -11.33
CA ARG A 198 -4.11 7.06 -10.64
C ARG A 198 -4.05 6.25 -9.36
N TYR A 199 -3.48 5.04 -9.41
CA TYR A 199 -3.46 4.14 -8.28
C TYR A 199 -2.43 4.53 -7.22
N ASP A 200 -1.29 5.10 -7.63
CA ASP A 200 -0.33 5.64 -6.69
C ASP A 200 -0.85 6.89 -5.98
N TYR A 201 -1.53 7.78 -6.72
CA TYR A 201 -2.23 8.94 -6.15
C TYR A 201 -3.25 8.51 -5.10
N ILE A 202 -4.19 7.61 -5.46
CA ILE A 202 -5.21 7.10 -4.52
C ILE A 202 -4.54 6.41 -3.31
N LYS A 203 -3.49 5.61 -3.54
CA LYS A 203 -2.76 4.93 -2.46
C LYS A 203 -2.14 5.92 -1.48
N LYS A 204 -1.54 7.01 -1.97
CA LYS A 204 -0.92 8.04 -1.14
C LYS A 204 -1.97 8.88 -0.43
N GLU A 205 -3.00 9.40 -1.13
CA GLU A 205 -4.14 10.10 -0.51
C GLU A 205 -4.74 9.28 0.64
N ARG A 206 -5.00 8.00 0.41
CA ARG A 206 -5.52 7.11 1.46
C ARG A 206 -4.60 7.05 2.69
N LYS A 207 -3.27 7.00 2.51
CA LYS A 207 -2.32 7.04 3.64
C LYS A 207 -2.41 8.38 4.38
N TRP A 208 -2.49 9.49 3.65
CA TRP A 208 -2.69 10.82 4.24
C TRP A 208 -3.95 10.89 5.10
N PHE A 209 -5.11 10.48 4.55
CA PHE A 209 -6.37 10.44 5.28
C PHE A 209 -6.30 9.54 6.52
N ARG A 210 -5.58 8.42 6.47
CA ARG A 210 -5.36 7.58 7.66
C ARG A 210 -4.61 8.33 8.77
N SER A 211 -3.53 9.04 8.43
CA SER A 211 -2.77 9.83 9.40
C SER A 211 -3.61 10.98 9.94
N CYS A 212 -4.38 11.68 9.09
CA CYS A 212 -5.36 12.69 9.51
C CYS A 212 -6.41 12.12 10.46
N ALA A 213 -6.94 10.92 10.19
CA ALA A 213 -7.89 10.26 11.09
C ALA A 213 -7.23 9.98 12.44
N ASN A 214 -6.03 9.39 12.46
CA ASN A 214 -5.32 9.10 13.71
C ASN A 214 -5.04 10.35 14.55
N LEU A 215 -4.65 11.45 13.92
CA LEU A 215 -4.48 12.75 14.57
C LEU A 215 -5.81 13.27 15.12
N ASN A 216 -6.87 13.31 14.30
CA ASN A 216 -8.15 13.86 14.76
C ASN A 216 -8.81 13.00 15.85
N TYR A 217 -8.50 11.70 15.90
CA TYR A 217 -8.93 10.84 16.99
C TYR A 217 -8.28 11.22 18.33
N SER A 218 -7.01 11.66 18.33
CA SER A 218 -6.31 12.09 19.56
C SER A 218 -6.81 13.44 20.08
N LEU A 219 -7.35 14.28 19.19
CA LEU A 219 -7.97 15.55 19.56
C LEU A 219 -9.27 15.31 20.34
N ARG A 220 -9.39 15.96 21.50
CA ARG A 220 -10.55 15.83 22.37
C ARG A 220 -11.76 16.58 21.80
N GLY A 221 -12.94 16.05 22.10
CA GLY A 221 -14.22 16.71 21.86
C GLY A 221 -14.86 16.41 20.51
N ARG A 222 -16.10 16.88 20.37
CA ARG A 222 -17.00 16.58 19.26
C ARG A 222 -16.40 16.87 17.88
N SER A 223 -15.75 18.02 17.72
CA SER A 223 -15.14 18.42 16.44
C SER A 223 -14.04 17.44 15.99
N GLY A 224 -13.16 17.01 16.91
CA GLY A 224 -12.13 16.01 16.61
C GLY A 224 -12.72 14.67 16.17
N LYS A 225 -13.82 14.22 16.79
CA LYS A 225 -14.49 12.98 16.41
C LYS A 225 -15.21 13.07 15.06
N ILE A 226 -15.81 14.21 14.74
CA ILE A 226 -16.38 14.48 13.41
C ILE A 226 -15.29 14.40 12.34
N GLU A 227 -14.16 15.08 12.54
CA GLU A 227 -13.04 15.04 11.61
C GLU A 227 -12.38 13.65 11.54
N TYR A 228 -12.31 12.91 12.64
CA TYR A 228 -11.89 11.52 12.63
C TYR A 228 -12.77 10.67 11.72
N LEU A 229 -14.10 10.75 11.88
CA LEU A 229 -15.04 10.01 11.03
C LEU A 229 -14.91 10.43 9.56
N PHE A 230 -14.78 11.73 9.29
CA PHE A 230 -14.59 12.25 7.94
C PHE A 230 -13.39 11.61 7.27
N ASN A 231 -12.22 11.73 7.89
CA ASN A 231 -10.99 11.19 7.34
C ASN A 231 -11.03 9.66 7.24
N ARG A 232 -11.63 8.96 8.21
CA ARG A 232 -11.73 7.50 8.22
C ARG A 232 -12.65 6.97 7.12
N PHE A 233 -13.76 7.66 6.84
CA PHE A 233 -14.67 7.25 5.78
C PHE A 233 -14.06 7.54 4.41
N VAL A 234 -13.43 8.69 4.19
CA VAL A 234 -12.71 8.95 2.93
C VAL A 234 -11.59 7.92 2.71
N GLU A 235 -10.82 7.58 3.75
CA GLU A 235 -9.81 6.52 3.66
C GLU A 235 -10.43 5.19 3.19
N PHE A 236 -11.56 4.78 3.75
CA PHE A 236 -12.26 3.57 3.36
C PHE A 236 -12.69 3.61 1.88
N ILE A 237 -13.30 4.71 1.45
CA ILE A 237 -13.70 4.91 0.06
C ILE A 237 -12.49 4.80 -0.89
N LEU A 238 -11.36 5.41 -0.53
CA LEU A 238 -10.13 5.33 -1.32
C LEU A 238 -9.48 3.93 -1.30
N ASP A 239 -9.66 3.13 -0.24
CA ASP A 239 -9.23 1.74 -0.24
C ASP A 239 -9.98 0.90 -1.27
N MET A 240 -11.29 1.17 -1.43
CA MET A 240 -12.13 0.52 -2.45
C MET A 240 -11.83 1.06 -3.85
N ALA A 241 -11.76 2.38 -4.04
CA ALA A 241 -11.46 3.00 -5.33
C ALA A 241 -10.10 2.53 -5.90
N ARG A 242 -9.12 2.26 -5.04
CA ARG A 242 -7.81 1.76 -5.47
C ARG A 242 -7.86 0.38 -6.13
N VAL A 243 -8.71 -0.51 -5.64
CA VAL A 243 -8.81 -1.89 -6.16
C VAL A 243 -9.85 -2.03 -7.26
N LEU A 244 -10.47 -0.91 -7.63
CA LEU A 244 -11.52 -0.85 -8.63
C LEU A 244 -10.89 -0.59 -10.01
N ASP A 245 -10.40 -1.67 -10.62
CA ASP A 245 -9.86 -1.70 -11.97
C ASP A 245 -10.79 -2.54 -12.88
N PRO A 246 -11.35 -1.99 -13.96
CA PRO A 246 -12.16 -2.75 -14.91
C PRO A 246 -11.45 -3.96 -15.55
N LEU A 247 -10.12 -3.95 -15.63
CA LEU A 247 -9.31 -5.08 -16.11
C LEU A 247 -9.06 -6.15 -15.04
N GLN A 248 -9.22 -5.81 -13.76
CA GLN A 248 -8.94 -6.67 -12.61
C GLN A 248 -10.07 -6.58 -11.56
N ILE A 249 -11.33 -6.63 -12.04
CA ILE A 249 -12.52 -6.37 -11.22
C ILE A 249 -12.69 -7.39 -10.09
N GLU A 250 -12.10 -8.58 -10.23
CA GLU A 250 -12.06 -9.61 -9.19
C GLU A 250 -11.40 -9.10 -7.90
N SER A 251 -10.42 -8.19 -8.00
CA SER A 251 -9.77 -7.59 -6.82
C SER A 251 -10.74 -6.72 -6.02
N PHE A 252 -11.64 -6.01 -6.70
CA PHE A 252 -12.70 -5.24 -6.08
C PHE A 252 -13.73 -6.14 -5.39
N HIS A 253 -14.20 -7.20 -6.07
CA HIS A 253 -15.15 -8.14 -5.47
C HIS A 253 -14.56 -8.88 -4.28
N HIS A 254 -13.32 -9.35 -4.40
CA HIS A 254 -12.63 -9.98 -3.28
C HIS A 254 -12.51 -9.02 -2.09
N ARG A 255 -12.13 -7.75 -2.32
CA ARG A 255 -12.07 -6.75 -1.25
C ARG A 255 -13.43 -6.49 -0.61
N LYS A 256 -14.47 -6.36 -1.43
CA LYS A 256 -15.87 -6.18 -0.99
C LYS A 256 -16.33 -7.33 -0.10
N ASP A 257 -16.03 -8.57 -0.49
CA ASP A 257 -16.37 -9.76 0.28
C ASP A 257 -15.69 -9.79 1.65
N LEU A 258 -14.43 -9.35 1.73
CA LEU A 258 -13.71 -9.24 3.02
C LEU A 258 -14.40 -8.25 3.99
N TYR A 259 -14.96 -7.15 3.46
CA TYR A 259 -15.73 -6.19 4.27
C TYR A 259 -17.06 -6.78 4.75
N TYR A 260 -17.82 -7.43 3.85
CA TYR A 260 -19.07 -8.09 4.26
C TYR A 260 -18.87 -9.21 5.29
N LYS A 261 -17.74 -9.94 5.20
CA LYS A 261 -17.36 -10.98 6.17
C LYS A 261 -16.76 -10.44 7.46
N LYS A 262 -16.55 -9.11 7.57
CA LYS A 262 -15.86 -8.45 8.68
C LYS A 262 -14.42 -8.94 8.89
N GLU A 263 -13.80 -9.50 7.85
CA GLU A 263 -12.38 -9.92 7.86
C GLU A 263 -11.45 -8.73 7.58
N ARG A 264 -12.02 -7.62 7.10
CA ARG A 264 -11.37 -6.33 6.91
C ARG A 264 -12.40 -5.25 7.26
N GLY A 265 -12.00 -4.21 7.99
CA GLY A 265 -12.98 -3.25 8.45
C GLY A 265 -12.40 -2.14 9.30
N PHE A 266 -13.16 -1.05 9.40
CA PHE A 266 -12.97 -0.06 10.47
C PHE A 266 -14.11 -0.12 11.50
N GLU A 267 -15.24 -0.70 11.11
CA GLU A 267 -16.51 -0.70 11.80
C GLU A 267 -16.47 -1.37 13.17
N ASP A 268 -15.56 -2.31 13.40
CA ASP A 268 -15.41 -2.99 14.69
C ASP A 268 -14.15 -2.57 15.45
N SER A 269 -13.48 -1.50 15.02
CA SER A 269 -12.35 -0.95 15.75
C SER A 269 -12.79 -0.16 16.99
N ASP A 270 -12.01 -0.26 18.08
CA ASP A 270 -12.25 0.48 19.33
C ASP A 270 -12.35 1.99 19.08
N LYS A 271 -11.48 2.53 18.20
CA LYS A 271 -11.49 3.95 17.86
C LYS A 271 -12.80 4.38 17.20
N PHE A 272 -13.35 3.56 16.31
CA PHE A 272 -14.60 3.88 15.64
C PHE A 272 -15.79 3.82 16.62
N ASN A 273 -15.88 2.74 17.40
CA ASN A 273 -16.93 2.59 18.40
C ASN A 273 -16.88 3.73 19.44
N SER A 274 -15.69 4.08 19.94
CA SER A 274 -15.49 5.20 20.88
C SER A 274 -15.90 6.53 20.27
N ALA A 275 -15.55 6.79 19.00
CA ALA A 275 -15.95 8.03 18.34
C ALA A 275 -17.47 8.15 18.18
N LEU A 276 -18.17 7.05 17.86
CA LEU A 276 -19.64 7.07 17.78
C LEU A 276 -20.28 7.33 19.16
N MET A 277 -19.76 6.69 20.21
CA MET A 277 -20.24 6.89 21.58
C MET A 277 -20.04 8.33 22.05
N GLU A 278 -18.86 8.91 21.82
CA GLU A 278 -18.57 10.32 22.17
C GLU A 278 -19.44 11.32 21.40
N LEU A 279 -19.94 10.92 20.22
CA LEU A 279 -20.85 11.72 19.41
C LEU A 279 -22.34 11.47 19.74
N GLY A 280 -22.66 10.45 20.54
CA GLY A 280 -24.02 10.03 20.89
C GLY A 280 -24.79 9.43 19.72
N ILE A 281 -24.10 8.73 18.81
CA ILE A 281 -24.67 8.15 17.58
C ILE A 281 -24.34 6.67 17.40
N GLU A 282 -23.91 5.99 18.47
CA GLU A 282 -23.60 4.56 18.47
C GLU A 282 -24.79 3.70 18.06
N ASN A 283 -26.02 4.12 18.38
CA ASN A 283 -27.25 3.49 17.93
C ASN A 283 -27.46 3.57 16.40
N LYS A 284 -26.78 4.48 15.70
CA LYS A 284 -26.81 4.61 14.23
C LYS A 284 -25.72 3.79 13.54
N LYS A 285 -24.85 3.08 14.26
CA LYS A 285 -23.68 2.36 13.71
C LYS A 285 -24.01 1.53 12.47
N GLU A 286 -25.01 0.65 12.56
CA GLU A 286 -25.37 -0.25 11.46
C GLU A 286 -25.85 0.53 10.22
N THR A 287 -26.71 1.53 10.42
CA THR A 287 -27.20 2.42 9.36
C THR A 287 -26.05 3.18 8.68
N ILE A 288 -25.11 3.70 9.47
CA ILE A 288 -23.93 4.42 8.97
C ILE A 288 -23.08 3.49 8.09
N VAL A 289 -22.74 2.30 8.59
CA VAL A 289 -21.92 1.33 7.88
C VAL A 289 -22.61 0.89 6.58
N LYS A 290 -23.90 0.56 6.64
CA LYS A 290 -24.69 0.14 5.47
C LYS A 290 -24.71 1.22 4.38
N GLN A 291 -24.92 2.48 4.74
CA GLN A 291 -24.92 3.59 3.77
C GLN A 291 -23.53 3.84 3.17
N LEU A 292 -22.47 3.77 3.99
CA LEU A 292 -21.10 3.89 3.49
C LEU A 292 -20.74 2.75 2.54
N TYR A 293 -21.16 1.53 2.83
CA TYR A 293 -20.95 0.38 1.95
C TYR A 293 -21.73 0.54 0.65
N GLY A 294 -22.99 0.97 0.70
CA GLY A 294 -23.77 1.27 -0.51
C GLY A 294 -23.07 2.31 -1.38
N TYR A 295 -22.61 3.42 -0.79
CA TYR A 295 -21.86 4.43 -1.54
C TYR A 295 -20.55 3.85 -2.12
N ALA A 296 -19.76 3.16 -1.32
CA ALA A 296 -18.47 2.60 -1.74
C ALA A 296 -18.60 1.54 -2.84
N PHE A 297 -19.65 0.72 -2.80
CA PHE A 297 -19.78 -0.46 -3.65
C PHE A 297 -20.67 -0.23 -4.88
N GLU A 298 -21.56 0.76 -4.84
CA GLU A 298 -22.53 1.02 -5.91
C GLU A 298 -22.28 2.39 -6.56
N GLU A 299 -22.09 3.44 -5.77
CA GLU A 299 -21.96 4.80 -6.30
C GLU A 299 -20.54 5.14 -6.74
N ILE A 300 -19.51 4.70 -6.01
CA ILE A 300 -18.11 4.96 -6.40
C ILE A 300 -17.79 4.38 -7.78
N PRO A 301 -18.14 3.12 -8.12
CA PRO A 301 -17.93 2.65 -9.48
C PRO A 301 -18.57 3.51 -10.55
N ARG A 302 -19.80 3.99 -10.34
CA ARG A 302 -20.46 4.92 -11.27
C ARG A 302 -19.70 6.24 -11.36
N LEU A 303 -19.27 6.79 -10.23
CA LEU A 303 -18.49 8.02 -10.14
C LEU A 303 -17.18 7.93 -10.93
N LEU A 304 -16.50 6.78 -10.88
CA LEU A 304 -15.26 6.55 -11.63
C LEU A 304 -15.52 6.23 -13.12
N GLY A 305 -16.78 6.22 -13.57
CA GLY A 305 -17.16 5.92 -14.95
C GLY A 305 -17.08 4.43 -15.31
N ILE A 306 -17.21 3.54 -14.32
CA ILE A 306 -17.25 2.09 -14.53
C ILE A 306 -18.71 1.67 -14.67
N THR A 307 -19.02 0.99 -15.77
CA THR A 307 -20.39 0.57 -16.07
C THR A 307 -20.79 -0.66 -15.24
N GLU A 308 -22.09 -0.85 -15.05
CA GLU A 308 -22.63 -2.03 -14.36
C GLU A 308 -22.19 -3.34 -15.04
N LYS A 309 -22.12 -3.36 -16.39
CA LYS A 309 -21.58 -4.48 -17.16
C LYS A 309 -20.12 -4.78 -16.79
N GLN A 310 -19.29 -3.75 -16.63
CA GLN A 310 -17.88 -3.92 -16.25
C GLN A 310 -17.74 -4.41 -14.81
N ILE A 311 -18.58 -3.93 -13.89
CA ILE A 311 -18.61 -4.38 -12.49
C ILE A 311 -18.97 -5.86 -12.40
N HIS A 312 -19.96 -6.31 -13.18
CA HIS A 312 -20.44 -7.69 -13.15
C HIS A 312 -19.78 -8.60 -14.19
N PHE A 313 -18.66 -8.17 -14.77
CA PHE A 313 -17.94 -8.94 -15.77
C PHE A 313 -17.47 -10.29 -15.21
N LYS A 314 -17.75 -11.38 -15.93
CA LYS A 314 -17.31 -12.73 -15.60
C LYS A 314 -16.29 -13.22 -16.63
N PRO A 315 -15.21 -13.90 -16.21
CA PRO A 315 -14.26 -14.51 -17.14
C PRO A 315 -14.99 -15.40 -18.17
N GLY A 316 -14.75 -15.14 -19.45
CA GLY A 316 -15.41 -15.85 -20.56
C GLY A 316 -16.61 -15.14 -21.18
N GLN A 317 -17.03 -13.98 -20.65
CA GLN A 317 -17.97 -13.10 -21.36
C GLN A 317 -17.30 -12.47 -22.59
N GLU A 318 -18.04 -12.35 -23.69
CA GLU A 318 -17.57 -11.65 -24.88
C GLU A 318 -17.37 -10.16 -24.58
N GLU A 319 -16.20 -9.67 -24.97
CA GLU A 319 -15.79 -8.28 -24.78
C GLU A 319 -15.47 -7.69 -26.15
N THR A 320 -15.99 -6.50 -26.43
CA THR A 320 -15.64 -5.81 -27.66
C THR A 320 -14.22 -5.23 -27.56
N ILE A 321 -13.58 -5.01 -28.71
CA ILE A 321 -12.27 -4.34 -28.75
C ILE A 321 -12.36 -2.92 -28.14
N GLU A 322 -13.51 -2.26 -28.32
CA GLU A 322 -13.79 -0.94 -27.76
C GLU A 322 -13.85 -0.97 -26.22
N GLU A 323 -14.56 -1.94 -25.65
CA GLU A 323 -14.62 -2.16 -24.19
C GLU A 323 -13.21 -2.40 -23.62
N LEU A 324 -12.42 -3.27 -24.25
CA LEU A 324 -11.03 -3.51 -23.85
C LEU A 324 -10.16 -2.25 -23.93
N ARG A 325 -10.38 -1.38 -24.92
CA ARG A 325 -9.67 -0.09 -25.05
C ARG A 325 -10.07 0.86 -23.93
N GLU A 326 -11.35 0.99 -23.63
CA GLU A 326 -11.85 1.82 -22.54
C GLU A 326 -11.28 1.39 -21.18
N LYS A 327 -11.30 0.09 -20.89
CA LYS A 327 -10.73 -0.47 -19.67
C LYS A 327 -9.23 -0.17 -19.54
N LYS A 328 -8.47 -0.25 -20.63
CA LYS A 328 -7.04 0.12 -20.64
C LYS A 328 -6.78 1.62 -20.46
N LEU A 329 -7.71 2.46 -20.89
CA LEU A 329 -7.60 3.91 -20.70
C LEU A 329 -7.94 4.32 -19.27
N PHE A 330 -8.78 3.57 -18.56
CA PHE A 330 -9.19 3.86 -17.19
C PHE A 330 -8.01 4.10 -16.25
N SER A 331 -7.02 3.18 -16.22
CA SER A 331 -5.85 3.30 -15.35
C SER A 331 -4.94 4.50 -15.68
N ARG A 332 -5.02 5.01 -16.92
CA ARG A 332 -4.26 6.17 -17.39
C ARG A 332 -4.94 7.51 -17.08
N LYS A 333 -6.24 7.50 -16.74
CA LYS A 333 -6.96 8.73 -16.41
C LYS A 333 -6.57 9.20 -15.00
N PRO A 334 -6.24 10.48 -14.81
CA PRO A 334 -5.93 11.02 -13.49
C PRO A 334 -7.14 10.87 -12.56
N PHE A 335 -6.89 10.66 -11.26
CA PHE A 335 -7.95 10.67 -10.25
C PHE A 335 -8.37 12.11 -9.94
N ARG A 336 -9.63 12.44 -10.21
CA ARG A 336 -10.21 13.78 -10.05
C ARG A 336 -11.46 13.79 -9.17
N GLU A 337 -11.92 12.62 -8.74
CA GLU A 337 -13.18 12.39 -8.05
C GLU A 337 -13.07 12.65 -6.53
N LEU A 338 -11.87 12.98 -6.02
CA LEU A 338 -11.64 13.23 -4.59
C LEU A 338 -12.55 14.34 -3.99
N PRO A 339 -12.74 15.51 -4.63
CA PRO A 339 -13.59 16.57 -4.07
C PRO A 339 -15.06 16.13 -3.94
N GLU A 340 -15.56 15.32 -4.88
CA GLU A 340 -16.93 14.79 -4.85
C GLU A 340 -17.09 13.79 -3.71
N ILE A 341 -16.10 12.92 -3.50
CA ILE A 341 -16.04 11.99 -2.36
C ILE A 341 -16.01 12.76 -1.04
N GLU A 342 -15.11 13.75 -0.90
CA GLU A 342 -15.02 14.58 0.30
C GLU A 342 -16.36 15.28 0.59
N ASN A 343 -16.99 15.89 -0.42
CA ASN A 343 -18.27 16.57 -0.26
C ASN A 343 -19.39 15.61 0.19
N TYR A 344 -19.49 14.43 -0.44
CA TYR A 344 -20.46 13.42 -0.02
C TYR A 344 -20.26 13.01 1.45
N ILE A 345 -19.01 12.73 1.85
CA ILE A 345 -18.72 12.30 3.23
C ILE A 345 -19.01 13.42 4.25
N ARG A 346 -18.76 14.69 3.91
CA ARG A 346 -19.16 15.82 4.78
C ARG A 346 -20.66 15.86 5.00
N GLN A 347 -21.45 15.83 3.91
CA GLN A 347 -22.91 15.82 3.99
C GLN A 347 -23.43 14.59 4.75
N PHE A 348 -22.81 13.44 4.53
CA PHE A 348 -23.13 12.20 5.21
C PHE A 348 -22.93 12.30 6.74
N ILE A 349 -21.80 12.85 7.19
CA ILE A 349 -21.53 13.02 8.62
C ILE A 349 -22.46 14.06 9.23
N GLU A 350 -22.70 15.18 8.55
CA GLU A 350 -23.65 16.20 9.01
C GLU A 350 -25.05 15.62 9.23
N LYS A 351 -25.54 14.78 8.31
CA LYS A 351 -26.84 14.11 8.42
C LYS A 351 -26.96 13.24 9.67
N HIS A 352 -25.88 12.59 10.08
CA HIS A 352 -25.92 11.63 11.20
C HIS A 352 -25.56 12.27 12.54
N THR A 353 -24.80 13.37 12.54
CA THR A 353 -24.32 14.03 13.75
C THR A 353 -25.16 15.23 14.16
N LYS A 354 -25.85 15.94 13.25
CA LYS A 354 -26.90 16.89 13.65
C LYS A 354 -28.05 16.14 14.32
#